data_AF-A0A7U2R8F1-F1
#
_entry.id   AF-A0A7U2R8F1-F1
#
_cell.length_a   1.000
_cell.length_b   1.000
_cell.length_c   1.000
_cell.angle_alpha   90.00
_cell.angle_beta   90.00
_cell.angle_gamma   90.00
#
_symmetry.space_group_name_H-M   'P 1'
#
loop_
_entity.id
_entity.type
_entity.pdbx_description
1 polymer ?
#
loop_
_entity_poly.entity_id
_entity_poly.type
_entity_poly.pdbx_seq_one_letter_code
_entity_poly.pdbx_strand_id
1 'polypeptide(L)' 'MDTTTFSQEINVFHGKIAPEKAILVGYGAVTEALQLQIPFPNKLSLISKKKTELRR' A
#
# COMPACT_ATOMS: atom_id res chain seq x y z
N MET A 1 20.88 -6.43 11.13
CA MET A 1 19.46 -6.77 10.91
C MET A 1 18.91 -5.74 9.97
N ASP A 2 18.91 -6.05 8.68
CA ASP A 2 18.43 -5.14 7.64
C ASP A 2 16.90 -5.14 7.66
N THR A 3 16.33 -4.01 8.06
CA THR A 3 14.87 -3.82 8.07
C THR A 3 14.43 -3.43 6.67
N THR A 4 14.08 -4.43 5.86
CA THR A 4 13.53 -4.22 4.52
C THR A 4 12.17 -3.53 4.66
N THR A 5 12.14 -2.23 4.36
CA THR A 5 10.92 -1.44 4.44
C THR A 5 10.24 -1.47 3.07
N PHE A 6 9.08 -2.11 3.02
CA PHE A 6 8.24 -2.15 1.82
C PHE A 6 7.25 -0.98 1.88
N SER A 7 7.69 0.18 1.39
CA SER A 7 6.86 1.38 1.25
C SER A 7 7.01 1.92 -0.17
N GLN A 8 5.97 1.74 -0.99
CA GLN A 8 5.97 2.23 -2.36
C GLN A 8 4.80 3.20 -2.56
N GLU A 9 5.08 4.37 -3.14
CA GLU A 9 4.02 5.31 -3.48
C GLU A 9 3.28 4.83 -4.73
N ILE A 10 1.97 4.64 -4.59
CA ILE A 10 1.10 4.15 -5.65
C ILE A 10 -0.09 5.10 -5.84
N ASN A 11 -0.58 5.13 -7.07
CA ASN A 11 -1.88 5.71 -7.41
C ASN A 11 -2.86 4.63 -7.90
N VAL A 12 -2.32 3.54 -8.43
CA VAL A 12 -3.07 2.40 -8.95
C VAL A 12 -2.39 1.14 -8.45
N PHE A 13 -3.16 0.22 -7.87
CA PHE A 13 -2.71 -1.10 -7.44
C PHE A 13 -3.47 -2.17 -8.20
N HIS A 14 -2.80 -2.87 -9.12
CA HIS A 14 -3.37 -3.91 -9.99
C HIS A 14 -4.75 -3.53 -10.57
N GLY A 15 -4.85 -2.34 -11.17
CA GLY A 15 -6.09 -1.84 -11.80
C GLY A 15 -7.09 -1.19 -10.83
N LYS A 16 -6.89 -1.29 -9.52
CA LYS A 16 -7.67 -0.52 -8.53
C LYS A 16 -7.01 0.85 -8.34
N ILE A 17 -7.74 1.90 -8.64
CA ILE A 17 -7.27 3.27 -8.44
C ILE A 17 -7.46 3.61 -6.95
N ALA A 18 -6.36 4.00 -6.31
CA ALA A 18 -6.43 4.56 -4.96
C ALA A 18 -7.13 5.92 -5.04
N PRO A 19 -7.95 6.30 -4.05
CA PRO A 19 -8.65 7.59 -4.07
C PRO A 19 -7.68 8.79 -4.15
N GLU A 20 -6.43 8.60 -3.74
CA GLU A 20 -5.36 9.58 -3.80
C GLU A 20 -3.99 8.90 -3.81
N LYS A 21 -2.93 9.64 -4.17
CA LYS A 21 -1.56 9.15 -4.07
C LYS A 21 -1.24 8.80 -2.62
N ALA A 22 -0.96 7.54 -2.39
CA ALA A 22 -0.71 6.99 -1.08
C ALA A 22 0.44 5.98 -1.12
N ILE A 23 1.06 5.78 0.03
CA ILE A 23 2.12 4.80 0.20
C ILE A 23 1.45 3.46 0.52
N LEU A 24 1.64 2.48 -0.37
CA LEU A 24 1.26 1.10 -0.14
C LEU A 24 2.14 0.53 0.98
N VAL A 25 1.48 -0.05 1.99
CA VAL A 25 2.15 -0.69 3.13
C VAL A 25 1.49 -2.00 3.50
N GLY A 26 2.15 -2.75 4.39
CA GLY A 26 1.63 -4.02 4.89
C GLY A 26 1.64 -5.10 3.83
N TYR A 27 0.60 -5.94 3.81
CA TYR A 27 0.55 -7.13 2.96
C TYR A 27 0.71 -6.80 1.48
N GLY A 28 -0.07 -5.84 0.96
CA GLY A 28 0.00 -5.44 -0.46
C GLY A 28 1.41 -5.02 -0.89
N ALA A 29 2.12 -4.27 -0.04
CA ALA A 29 3.48 -3.82 -0.33
C ALA A 29 4.47 -4.98 -0.42
N VAL A 30 4.36 -5.95 0.49
CA VAL A 30 5.19 -7.16 0.48
C VAL A 30 4.88 -8.01 -0.76
N THR A 31 3.60 -8.17 -1.10
CA THR A 31 3.19 -8.96 -2.26
C THR A 31 3.73 -8.39 -3.56
N GLU A 32 3.71 -7.06 -3.71
CA GLU A 32 4.18 -6.37 -4.90
C GLU A 32 5.71 -6.38 -4.98
N ALA A 33 6.38 -6.04 -3.87
CA ALA A 33 7.84 -5.99 -3.81
C ALA A 33 8.50 -7.36 -4.02
N LEU A 34 7.87 -8.44 -3.55
CA LEU A 34 8.35 -9.80 -3.72
C LEU A 34 7.74 -10.52 -4.94
N GLN A 35 6.90 -9.84 -5.73
CA GLN A 35 6.19 -10.39 -6.89
C GLN A 35 5.51 -11.74 -6.61
N LEU A 36 4.94 -11.89 -5.42
CA LEU A 36 4.35 -13.14 -4.98
C LEU A 36 3.03 -13.40 -5.73
N GLN A 37 2.88 -14.61 -6.30
CA GLN A 37 1.64 -15.05 -6.93
C GLN A 37 0.63 -15.52 -5.88
N ILE A 38 0.15 -14.58 -5.06
CA ILE A 38 -0.79 -14.83 -3.97
C ILE A 38 -2.14 -14.16 -4.25
N PRO A 39 -3.24 -14.74 -3.73
CA PRO A 39 -4.58 -14.21 -3.96
C PRO A 39 -4.66 -12.76 -3.47
N PHE A 40 -5.39 -11.97 -4.26
CA PHE A 40 -5.49 -10.54 -4.04
C PHE A 40 -6.10 -10.23 -2.67
N PRO A 41 -5.48 -9.38 -1.84
CA PRO A 41 -6.06 -9.05 -0.55
C PRO A 41 -7.36 -8.27 -0.74
N ASN A 42 -8.39 -8.64 0.02
CA ASN A 42 -9.69 -7.96 0.01
C ASN A 42 -9.61 -6.54 0.58
N LYS A 43 -8.62 -6.27 1.43
CA LYS A 43 -8.37 -4.95 2.04
C LYS A 43 -6.89 -4.60 1.89
N LEU A 44 -6.62 -3.38 1.47
CA LEU A 44 -5.27 -2.83 1.34
C LEU A 44 -5.09 -1.71 2.35
N SER A 45 -3.90 -1.68 2.96
CA SER A 45 -3.50 -0.60 3.84
C SER A 45 -2.68 0.41 3.05
N LEU A 46 -3.17 1.65 3.00
CA LEU A 46 -2.53 2.76 2.31
C LEU A 46 -2.28 3.87 3.31
N ILE A 47 -1.09 4.45 3.30
CA ILE A 47 -0.76 5.67 4.04
C ILE A 47 -0.91 6.82 3.06
N SER A 48 -2.03 7.52 3.13
CA SER A 48 -2.21 8.74 2.37
C SER A 48 -1.20 9.81 2.81
N LYS A 49 -0.62 10.53 1.85
CA LYS A 49 0.18 11.73 2.15
C LYS A 49 -0.70 12.92 2.54
N LYS A 50 -2.01 12.84 2.30
CA LYS A 50 -2.95 13.84 2.79
C LYS A 50 -3.03 13.71 4.31
N LYS A 51 -2.60 14.76 5.01
CA LYS A 51 -2.85 14.94 6.45
C LYS A 51 -4.36 14.94 6.66
N THR A 52 -4.92 13.78 6.92
CA THR A 52 -6.29 13.69 7.44
C THR A 52 -6.14 13.91 8.93
N GLU A 53 -6.50 15.11 9.41
CA GLU A 53 -6.81 15.28 10.83
C GLU A 53 -7.89 14.26 11.16
N LEU A 54 -7.55 13.28 11.99
CA LEU A 54 -8.51 12.35 12.55
C LEU A 54 -9.49 13.17 13.39
N ARG A 55 -10.62 13.57 12.81
CA ARG A 55 -11.72 14.15 13.58
C ARG A 55 -12.27 13.05 14.48
N ARG A 56 -11.98 13.22 15.77
CA ARG A 56 -12.56 12.45 16.89
C ARG A 56 -14.06 12.67 16.97
#